data_AF-A0A2E6Q5B8-F1
#
_entry.id   AF-A0A2E6Q5B8-F1
#
_cell.length_a   1.000
_cell.length_b   1.000
_cell.length_c   1.000
_cell.angle_alpha   90.00
_cell.angle_beta   90.00
_cell.angle_gamma   90.00
#
_symmetry.space_group_name_H-M   'P 1'
#
loop_
_entity.id
_entity.type
_entity.pdbx_description
1 polymer ?
#
loop_
_entity_poly.entity_id
_entity_poly.type
_entity_poly.pdbx_seq_one_letter_code
_entity_poly.pdbx_strand_id
1 'polypeptide(L)' 'MLQAREFGVTEVMVKPISPESIYRRIAYLIDNPRPYIDSGTGFFGPCRRRLDNQGYSGEERRKDTPTEVNTGELGKEK' A
#
# COMPACT_ATOMS: atom_id res chain seq x y z
N MET A 1 7.97 -1.34 13.02
CA MET A 1 7.46 -0.77 11.75
C MET A 1 7.70 -1.72 10.58
N LEU A 2 8.95 -2.13 10.33
CA LEU A 2 9.30 -3.02 9.21
C LEU A 2 8.54 -4.37 9.28
N GLN A 3 8.60 -5.04 10.45
CA GLN A 3 7.90 -6.31 10.68
C GLN A 3 6.38 -6.21 10.52
N ALA A 4 5.73 -5.22 11.15
CA ALA A 4 4.28 -5.02 11.02
C ALA A 4 3.84 -4.92 9.54
N ARG A 5 4.68 -4.30 8.71
CA ARG A 5 4.42 -4.15 7.29
C ARG A 5 4.66 -5.43 6.49
N GLU A 6 5.62 -6.26 6.90
CA GLU A 6 5.81 -7.62 6.36
C GLU A 6 4.59 -8.52 6.67
N PHE A 7 3.91 -8.28 7.80
CA PHE A 7 2.62 -8.90 8.13
C PHE A 7 1.40 -8.26 7.44
N GLY A 8 1.62 -7.37 6.46
CA GLY A 8 0.53 -6.78 5.69
C GLY A 8 -0.18 -5.60 6.37
N VAL A 9 0.39 -4.97 7.40
CA VAL A 9 -0.21 -3.74 7.94
C VAL A 9 -0.09 -2.60 6.92
N THR A 10 -1.24 -2.01 6.57
CA THR A 10 -1.33 -0.90 5.61
C THR A 10 -0.98 0.44 6.23
N GLU A 11 -1.39 0.68 7.49
CA GLU A 11 -1.24 1.95 8.19
C GLU A 11 -0.94 1.81 9.68
N VAL A 12 -0.28 2.84 10.24
CA VAL A 12 0.19 2.87 11.63
C VAL A 12 0.07 4.27 12.21
N MET A 13 -0.42 4.36 13.45
CA MET A 13 -0.55 5.61 14.20
C MET A 13 0.10 5.46 15.57
N VAL A 14 0.68 6.55 16.08
CA VAL A 14 1.28 6.62 17.42
C VAL A 14 0.30 7.34 18.33
N LYS A 15 0.19 6.89 19.59
CA LYS A 15 -0.58 7.61 20.62
C LYS A 15 0.12 8.94 20.98
N PRO A 16 -0.61 10.00 21.35
CA PRO A 16 -2.05 10.09 21.57
C PRO A 16 -2.83 10.27 20.25
N ILE A 17 -3.95 9.59 20.15
CA ILE A 17 -4.86 9.60 19.00
C ILE A 17 -6.18 10.24 19.43
N SER A 18 -6.74 11.07 18.56
CA SER A 18 -8.08 11.64 18.73
C SER A 18 -9.07 10.89 17.84
N PRO A 19 -10.38 10.92 18.15
CA PRO A 19 -11.39 10.34 17.26
C PRO A 19 -11.32 10.91 15.84
N GLU A 20 -11.02 12.20 15.72
CA GLU A 20 -10.86 12.87 14.43
C GLU A 20 -9.68 12.32 13.63
N SER A 21 -8.52 12.08 14.27
CA SER A 21 -7.34 11.58 13.55
C SER A 21 -7.54 10.14 13.05
N ILE A 22 -8.26 9.32 13.81
CA ILE A 22 -8.67 7.98 13.39
C ILE A 22 -9.63 8.07 12.19
N TYR A 23 -10.67 8.91 12.29
CA TYR A 23 -11.64 9.09 11.21
C TYR A 23 -10.95 9.51 9.90
N ARG A 24 -10.09 10.54 9.96
CA ARG A 24 -9.34 11.02 8.79
C ARG A 24 -8.48 9.90 8.18
N ARG A 25 -7.85 9.06 9.01
CA ARG A 25 -7.00 7.96 8.52
C ARG A 25 -7.81 6.87 7.84
N ILE A 26 -8.96 6.51 8.40
CA ILE A 26 -9.86 5.51 7.80
C ILE A 26 -10.45 6.03 6.49
N ALA A 27 -10.95 7.27 6.47
CA ALA A 27 -11.49 7.89 5.26
C ALA A 27 -10.45 7.92 4.13
N TYR A 28 -9.22 8.36 4.43
CA TYR A 28 -8.12 8.36 3.47
C TYR A 28 -7.81 6.98 2.90
N LEU A 29 -7.86 5.92 3.72
CA LEU A 29 -7.62 4.54 3.29
C LEU A 29 -8.69 4.02 2.34
N ILE A 30 -9.94 4.44 2.52
CA ILE A 30 -11.06 4.08 1.63
C ILE A 30 -10.90 4.81 0.30
N ASP A 31 -10.59 6.11 0.33
CA ASP A 31 -10.45 6.93 -0.87
C ASP A 31 -9.19 6.59 -1.68
N ASN A 32 -8.13 6.14 -1.00
CA ASN A 32 -6.82 5.86 -1.60
C ASN A 32 -6.30 4.49 -1.12
N PRO A 33 -6.93 3.38 -1.57
CA PRO A 33 -6.48 2.05 -1.18
C PRO A 33 -5.04 1.83 -1.66
N ARG A 34 -4.16 1.39 -0.75
CA ARG A 34 -2.77 1.14 -1.09
C ARG A 34 -2.64 -0.19 -1.84
N PRO A 35 -2.04 -0.24 -3.05
CA PRO A 35 -1.93 -1.48 -3.79
C PRO A 35 -0.99 -2.45 -3.08
N TYR A 36 -1.34 -3.73 -3.08
CA TYR A 36 -0.41 -4.80 -2.72
C TYR A 36 0.48 -5.11 -3.91
N ILE A 37 1.77 -5.28 -3.64
CA ILE A 37 2.77 -5.56 -4.66
C ILE A 37 3.40 -6.90 -4.32
N ASP A 38 3.42 -7.78 -5.31
CA ASP A 38 4.31 -8.94 -5.36
C ASP A 38 5.48 -8.61 -6.27
N SER A 39 6.71 -8.65 -5.73
CA SER A 39 7.92 -8.40 -6.50
C SER A 39 8.49 -9.66 -7.17
N GLY A 40 7.89 -10.83 -6.95
CA GLY A 40 8.38 -12.14 -7.42
C GLY A 40 9.74 -12.58 -6.85
N THR A 41 10.39 -11.71 -6.07
CA THR A 41 11.79 -11.82 -5.62
C THR A 41 11.91 -11.78 -4.10
N GLY A 42 10.80 -12.01 -3.39
CA GLY A 42 10.78 -12.14 -1.92
C GLY A 42 10.09 -11.00 -1.17
N PHE A 43 9.36 -10.10 -1.86
CA PHE A 43 8.50 -9.12 -1.20
C PHE A 43 7.06 -9.25 -1.67
N PHE A 44 6.17 -9.60 -0.74
CA PHE A 44 4.72 -9.53 -0.89
C PHE A 44 4.15 -8.62 0.19
N GLY A 45 3.46 -7.54 -0.20
CA GLY A 45 2.83 -6.65 0.78
C GLY A 45 2.46 -5.25 0.25
N PRO A 46 2.01 -4.35 1.14
CA PRO A 46 1.35 -3.10 0.74
C PRO A 46 2.33 -2.01 0.27
N CYS A 47 2.31 -1.69 -1.04
CA CYS A 47 3.25 -0.86 -1.83
C CYS A 47 4.56 -0.55 -1.10
N ARG A 48 5.13 0.64 -0.97
CA ARG A 48 6.26 1.00 -0.04
C ARG A 48 6.53 2.47 -0.17
N ARG A 49 6.32 2.95 -1.40
CA ARG A 49 6.29 4.33 -1.80
C ARG A 49 5.16 5.03 -1.04
N ARG A 50 5.52 6.13 -0.39
CA ARG A 50 4.61 7.02 0.35
C ARG A 50 4.37 8.33 -0.40
N LEU A 51 5.32 8.74 -1.22
CA LEU A 51 5.16 9.79 -2.22
C LEU A 51 5.42 9.16 -3.58
N ASP A 52 4.57 9.52 -4.53
CA ASP A 52 4.92 9.39 -5.93
C ASP A 52 5.70 10.65 -6.31
N ASN A 53 6.96 10.48 -6.72
CA ASN A 53 7.84 11.62 -6.98
C ASN A 53 7.48 12.19 -8.36
N GLN A 54 6.46 13.03 -8.42
CA GLN A 54 5.98 13.66 -9.66
C GLN A 54 7.05 14.53 -10.34
N GLY A 55 8.10 14.94 -9.61
CA GLY A 55 9.25 15.69 -10.14
C GLY A 55 10.39 14.83 -10.70
N TYR A 56 10.24 13.50 -10.78
CA TYR A 56 11.27 12.64 -11.36
C TYR A 56 11.21 12.71 -12.89
N SER A 57 12.17 13.44 -13.50
CA SER A 57 12.27 13.65 -14.96
C SER A 57 13.17 12.62 -15.67
N GLY A 58 13.63 11.58 -14.96
CA GLY A 58 14.46 10.52 -15.56
C GLY A 58 13.60 9.38 -16.12
N GLU A 59 14.20 8.51 -16.92
CA GLU A 59 13.54 7.27 -17.37
C GLU A 59 13.20 6.38 -16.16
N GLU A 60 12.06 5.68 -16.24
CA GLU A 60 11.62 4.76 -15.20
C GLU A 60 12.66 3.66 -15.01
N ARG A 61 13.21 3.56 -13.79
CA ARG A 61 14.28 2.61 -13.49
C ARG A 61 13.78 1.18 -13.29
N ARG A 62 12.46 0.98 -13.19
CA ARG A 62 11.85 -0.34 -13.09
C ARG A 62 11.72 -0.95 -14.47
N LYS A 63 12.24 -2.17 -14.62
CA LYS A 63 12.09 -2.98 -15.83
C LYS A 63 10.70 -3.64 -15.90
N ASP A 64 10.09 -3.88 -14.74
CA ASP A 64 8.77 -4.49 -14.62
C ASP A 64 7.77 -3.51 -14.01
N THR A 65 6.61 -3.36 -14.67
CA THR A 65 5.46 -2.68 -14.10
C THR A 65 4.85 -3.53 -12.99
N PRO A 66 4.66 -3.00 -11.77
CA PRO A 66 3.98 -3.73 -10.70
C PRO A 66 2.59 -4.14 -11.17
N THR A 67 2.27 -5.44 -11.10
CA THR A 67 0.91 -5.91 -11.36
C THR A 67 0.07 -5.55 -10.14
N GLU A 68 -0.92 -4.69 -10.32
CA GLU A 68 -1.88 -4.36 -9.27
C GLU A 68 -2.80 -5.57 -9.07
N VAL A 69 -2.55 -6.32 -7.99
CA VAL A 69 -3.45 -7.39 -7.56
C VAL A 69 -4.73 -6.77 -7.00
N ASN A 70 -5.78 -6.73 -7.82
CA ASN A 70 -7.12 -6.37 -7.38
C ASN A 70 -7.67 -7.50 -6.50
N THR A 71 -7.74 -7.28 -5.18
CA THR A 71 -8.32 -8.22 -4.20
C THR A 71 -9.86 -8.39 -4.35
N GLY A 72 -10.44 -7.97 -5.48
CA GLY A 72 -11.88 -8.04 -5.75
C GLY A 72 -12.38 -9.39 -6.29
N GLU A 73 -11.50 -10.36 -6.58
CA GLU A 73 -11.90 -11.62 -7.24
C GLU A 73 -11.75 -12.88 -6.36
N LEU A 74 -11.67 -12.75 -5.03
CA LEU A 74 -11.81 -13.90 -4.11
C LEU A 74 -13.29 -14.26 -3.85
N GLY A 75 -14.07 -14.41 -4.93
CA GLY A 75 -15.51 -14.64 -4.84
C GLY A 75 -16.13 -15.45 -5.97
N LYS A 76 -15.34 -16.07 -6.86
CA LYS A 76 -15.85 -17.04 -7.83
C LYS A 76 -15.03 -18.33 -7.79
N GLU A 77 -15.29 -19.13 -6.77
CA GLU A 77 -15.12 -20.57 -6.89
C GLU A 77 -16.14 -21.11 -7.90
N LYS A 78 -15.63 -21.80 -8.91
CA LYS A 78 -16.22 -23.05 -9.40
C LYS A 78 -15.14 -24.11 -9.34
#